data_AF-A0A662CN25-F1
#
_entry.id   AF-A0A662CN25-F1
#
_cell.length_a   1.000
_cell.length_b   1.000
_cell.length_c   1.000
_cell.angle_alpha   90.00
_cell.angle_beta   90.00
_cell.angle_gamma   90.00
#
_symmetry.space_group_name_H-M   'P 1'
#
loop_
_entity.id
_entity.type
_entity.pdbx_description
1 polymer ?
#
loop_
_entity_poly.entity_id
_entity_poly.type
_entity_poly.pdbx_seq_one_letter_code
_entity_poly.pdbx_strand_id
1 'polypeptide(L)' 'LSILSGAHNILFPRIMELLKEKGAADIPVIAGGIIPDKDIPFLKKIGIKEIFLPGSSTEDIVHWIQEHIKPS' A
#
# COMPACT_ATOMS: atom_id res chain seq x y z
N LEU A 1 -1.29 -4.01 3.44
CA LEU A 1 -0.57 -5.27 3.11
C LEU A 1 0.87 -5.16 3.60
N SER A 2 1.44 -6.20 4.23
CA SER A 2 2.81 -6.16 4.74
C SER A 2 3.66 -7.28 4.13
N ILE A 3 4.81 -6.94 3.52
CA ILE A 3 5.72 -7.90 2.89
C ILE A 3 7.14 -7.70 3.42
N LEU A 4 7.68 -8.73 4.09
CA LEU A 4 9.05 -8.75 4.62
C LEU A 4 10.00 -9.65 3.80
N SER A 5 9.48 -10.35 2.78
CA SER A 5 10.22 -11.32 1.97
C SER A 5 10.83 -10.74 0.69
N GLY A 6 10.69 -9.43 0.43
CA GLY A 6 11.15 -8.80 -0.80
C GLY A 6 10.29 -9.09 -2.05
N ALA A 7 9.15 -9.78 -1.89
CA ALA A 7 8.23 -10.13 -2.98
C ALA A 7 7.22 -9.00 -3.32
N HIS A 8 7.42 -7.79 -2.81
CA HIS A 8 6.50 -6.65 -2.96
C HIS A 8 6.28 -6.23 -4.41
N ASN A 9 7.32 -6.34 -5.24
CA ASN A 9 7.24 -5.99 -6.67
C ASN A 9 6.40 -6.95 -7.51
N ILE A 10 6.08 -8.15 -6.99
CA ILE A 10 5.26 -9.14 -7.71
C ILE A 10 3.86 -9.20 -7.09
N LEU A 11 3.77 -9.26 -5.77
CA LEU A 11 2.51 -9.45 -5.07
C LEU A 11 1.63 -8.19 -5.11
N PHE A 12 2.20 -6.98 -4.98
CA PHE A 12 1.40 -5.77 -5.01
C PHE A 12 0.73 -5.52 -6.37
N PRO A 13 1.43 -5.61 -7.53
CA PRO A 13 0.76 -5.50 -8.83
C PRO A 13 -0.37 -6.51 -9.00
N ARG A 14 -0.14 -7.77 -8.61
CA ARG A 14 -1.15 -8.82 -8.77
C ARG A 14 -2.40 -8.56 -7.92
N ILE A 15 -2.22 -8.05 -6.70
CA ILE A 15 -3.36 -7.70 -5.83
C ILE A 15 -4.13 -6.51 -6.40
N MET A 16 -3.44 -5.48 -6.87
CA MET A 16 -4.08 -4.31 -7.48
C MET A 16 -4.87 -4.69 -8.75
N GLU A 17 -4.34 -5.59 -9.57
CA GLU A 17 -5.03 -6.15 -10.74
C GLU A 17 -6.30 -6.91 -10.32
N LEU A 18 -6.21 -7.80 -9.34
CA LEU A 18 -7.36 -8.57 -8.83
C LEU A 18 -8.45 -7.68 -8.24
N LEU A 19 -8.09 -6.60 -7.54
CA LEU A 19 -9.05 -5.61 -7.04
C LEU A 19 -9.79 -4.94 -8.19
N LYS A 20 -9.07 -4.56 -9.25
CA LYS A 20 -9.66 -3.98 -10.46
C LYS A 20 -10.60 -4.96 -11.17
N GLU A 21 -10.18 -6.21 -11.34
CA GLU A 21 -11.00 -7.27 -11.96
C GLU A 21 -12.31 -7.51 -11.20
N LYS A 22 -12.28 -7.40 -9.86
CA LYS A 22 -13.46 -7.55 -9.00
C LYS A 22 -14.32 -6.30 -8.87
N GLY A 23 -14.01 -5.23 -9.60
CA GLY A 23 -14.73 -3.96 -9.52
C GLY A 23 -14.51 -3.20 -8.22
N ALA A 24 -13.45 -3.52 -7.47
CA ALA A 24 -13.11 -2.96 -6.16
C ALA A 24 -11.88 -2.04 -6.23
N ALA A 25 -11.72 -1.34 -7.35
CA ALA A 25 -10.58 -0.44 -7.59
C ALA A 25 -10.62 0.86 -6.74
N ASP A 26 -11.76 1.13 -6.10
CA ASP A 26 -11.99 2.21 -5.16
C ASP A 26 -11.42 1.92 -3.77
N ILE A 27 -11.16 0.65 -3.43
CA ILE A 27 -10.59 0.26 -2.14
C ILE A 27 -9.16 0.83 -2.03
N PRO A 28 -8.88 1.70 -1.04
CA PRO A 28 -7.55 2.25 -0.83
C PRO A 28 -6.63 1.18 -0.24
N VAL A 29 -5.50 0.96 -0.90
CA VAL A 29 -4.49 -0.02 -0.47
C VAL A 29 -3.26 0.72 0.06
N ILE A 30 -2.89 0.42 1.30
CA ILE A 30 -1.61 0.82 1.90
C ILE A 30 -0.66 -0.38 1.98
N ALA A 31 0.63 -0.12 1.78
CA ALA A 31 1.70 -1.10 1.86
C ALA A 31 2.58 -0.85 3.09
N GLY A 32 3.24 -1.89 3.56
CA GLY A 32 4.27 -1.79 4.58
C GLY A 32 5.27 -2.94 4.52
N GLY A 33 6.33 -2.82 5.30
CA GLY A 33 7.45 -3.75 5.32
C GLY A 33 8.72 -3.16 4.74
N ILE A 34 9.70 -4.01 4.43
CA ILE A 34 11.02 -3.58 3.96
C ILE A 34 10.96 -3.39 2.45
N ILE A 35 10.78 -2.14 2.00
CA ILE A 35 10.67 -1.77 0.59
C ILE A 35 11.81 -0.79 0.24
N PRO A 36 12.64 -1.08 -0.78
CA PRO A 36 13.67 -0.15 -1.25
C PRO A 36 13.07 1.14 -1.82
N ASP A 37 13.71 2.28 -1.58
CA ASP A 37 13.23 3.60 -2.04
C ASP A 37 13.02 3.67 -3.56
N LYS A 38 13.84 2.95 -4.33
CA LYS A 38 13.70 2.85 -5.80
C LYS A 38 12.40 2.20 -6.27
N ASP A 39 11.78 1.37 -5.43
CA ASP A 39 10.56 0.62 -5.75
C ASP A 39 9.31 1.43 -5.37
N ILE A 40 9.42 2.38 -4.44
CA ILE A 40 8.32 3.24 -3.96
C ILE A 40 7.59 3.96 -5.10
N PRO A 41 8.27 4.62 -6.07
CA PRO A 41 7.61 5.27 -7.19
C PRO A 41 6.76 4.32 -8.04
N PHE A 42 7.27 3.09 -8.27
CA PHE A 42 6.54 2.07 -9.00
C PHE A 42 5.28 1.63 -8.23
N LEU A 43 5.42 1.38 -6.93
CA LEU A 43 4.32 0.96 -6.07
C LEU A 43 3.22 2.02 -5.97
N LYS A 44 3.58 3.31 -5.85
CA LYS A 44 2.58 4.40 -5.89
C LYS A 44 1.90 4.49 -7.27
N LYS A 45 2.64 4.27 -8.36
CA LYS A 45 2.10 4.30 -9.73
C LYS A 45 1.05 3.21 -9.99
N ILE A 46 1.21 2.02 -9.40
CA ILE A 46 0.23 0.92 -9.54
C ILE A 46 -1.02 1.09 -8.65
N GLY A 47 -1.08 2.16 -7.85
CA GLY A 47 -2.26 2.54 -7.07
C GLY A 47 -2.16 2.31 -5.57
N ILE A 48 -0.99 1.95 -5.04
CA ILE A 48 -0.77 1.98 -3.58
C ILE A 48 -0.80 3.43 -3.12
N LYS A 49 -1.64 3.72 -2.12
CA LYS A 49 -1.88 5.07 -1.62
C LYS A 49 -0.78 5.54 -0.70
N GLU A 50 -0.32 4.67 0.21
CA GLU A 50 0.78 4.99 1.11
C GLU A 50 1.65 3.76 1.44
N ILE A 51 2.91 4.01 1.78
CA ILE A 51 3.91 2.99 2.09
C ILE A 51 4.56 3.27 3.45
N PHE A 52 4.41 2.36 4.40
CA PHE A 52 4.98 2.45 5.75
C PHE A 52 6.22 1.55 5.87
N LEU A 53 7.39 2.18 5.89
CA LEU A 53 8.69 1.52 6.01
C LEU A 53 9.00 1.14 7.47
N PRO A 54 10.02 0.30 7.74
CA PRO A 54 10.44 -0.01 9.10
C PRO A 54 10.79 1.27 9.85
N GLY A 55 10.24 1.44 11.06
CA GLY A 55 10.40 2.64 11.87
C GLY A 55 9.25 3.64 11.76
N SER A 56 8.28 3.43 10.85
CA SER A 56 7.02 4.20 10.86
C SER A 56 6.29 3.96 12.18
N SER A 57 5.82 5.02 12.82
CA SER A 57 5.07 4.88 14.08
C SER A 57 3.65 4.37 13.81
N THR A 58 3.03 3.77 14.82
CA THR A 58 1.62 3.33 14.66
C THR A 58 0.71 4.55 14.56
N GLU A 59 1.09 5.63 15.24
CA GLU A 59 0.42 6.93 15.22
C GLU A 59 0.38 7.51 13.79
N ASP A 60 1.48 7.42 13.02
CA ASP A 60 1.53 7.88 11.63
C ASP A 60 0.53 7.11 10.75
N ILE A 61 0.42 5.79 10.95
CA ILE A 61 -0.52 4.94 10.22
C ILE A 61 -1.97 5.33 10.56
N VAL A 62 -2.27 5.50 11.85
CA VAL A 62 -3.61 5.90 12.30
C VAL A 62 -3.98 7.28 11.76
N HIS A 63 -3.05 8.23 11.82
CA HIS A 63 -3.26 9.59 11.33
C HIS A 63 -3.59 9.58 9.83
N TRP A 64 -2.78 8.87 9.04
CA TRP A 64 -3.00 8.74 7.61
C TRP A 64 -4.39 8.16 7.29
N ILE A 65 -4.79 7.11 8.01
CA ILE A 65 -6.12 6.48 7.83
C ILE A 65 -7.23 7.49 8.14
N GLN A 66 -7.14 8.23 9.26
CA GLN A 66 -8.15 9.20 9.65
C GLN A 66 -8.29 10.35 8.64
N GLU A 67 -7.18 10.81 8.03
CA GLU A 67 -7.20 11.89 7.05
C GLU A 67 -7.73 11.45 5.67
N HIS A 68 -7.42 10.22 5.26
CA HIS A 68 -7.64 9.76 3.88
C HIS A 68 -8.85 8.85 3.72
N ILE A 69 -9.31 8.23 4.81
CA ILE A 69 -10.43 7.28 4.82
C ILE A 69 -11.56 7.87 5.66
N LYS A 70 -12.60 8.37 5.00
CA LYS A 70 -13.82 8.79 5.69
C LYS A 70 -14.71 7.56 5.90
N PRO A 71 -15.23 7.32 7.11
CA PRO A 71 -16.31 6.37 7.29
C PRO A 71 -17.54 6.85 6.51
N SER A 72 -18.10 5.97 5.69
CA SER A 72 -19.33 6.17 4.93
C SER A 72 -20.55 6.28 5.85
#